data_AF-A0A7X4WDW9-F1
#
_entry.id   AF-A0A7X4WDW9-F1
#
_cell.length_a   1.000
_cell.length_b   1.000
_cell.length_c   1.000
_cell.angle_alpha   90.00
_cell.angle_beta   90.00
_cell.angle_gamma   90.00
#
_symmetry.space_group_name_H-M   'P 1'
#
loop_
_entity.id
_entity.type
_entity.pdbx_description
1 polymer ?
#
loop_
_entity_poly.entity_id
_entity_poly.type
_entity_poly.pdbx_seq_one_letter_code
_entity_poly.pdbx_strand_id
1 'polypeptide(L)'
;MTTSFFAAVLALWLCWLSMQVIKARRRHQIGYGDGGSEAKDLQLACSAQSNAVNYIPITLILLFLLEDNGGAGWLIVIIGLLFSAGRVIHGRGILADSLKGRILGMQLTLWPIIALAVLNLLYFLFD
;
A
#
# COMPACT_ATOMS: atom_id res chain seq x y z
N MET A 1 4.95 -20.02 2.34
CA MET A 1 4.82 -18.80 1.52
C MET A 1 4.66 -17.58 2.43
N THR A 2 5.76 -16.88 2.68
CA THR A 2 5.84 -15.64 3.45
C THR A 2 4.99 -14.53 2.84
N THR A 3 4.87 -14.48 1.51
CA THR A 3 4.06 -13.47 0.82
C THR A 3 2.59 -13.50 1.25
N SER A 4 2.05 -14.68 1.56
CA SER A 4 0.65 -14.83 2.01
C SER A 4 0.36 -14.07 3.31
N PHE A 5 1.33 -13.99 4.22
CA PHE A 5 1.22 -13.24 5.46
C PHE A 5 1.08 -11.73 5.17
N PHE A 6 1.95 -11.18 4.32
CA PHE A 6 1.88 -9.78 3.94
C PHE A 6 0.60 -9.45 3.17
N ALA A 7 0.14 -10.36 2.30
CA ALA A 7 -1.13 -10.21 1.60
C ALA A 7 -2.30 -10.11 2.59
N ALA A 8 -2.36 -10.97 3.61
CA ALA A 8 -3.40 -10.94 4.63
C ALA A 8 -3.36 -9.64 5.45
N VAL A 9 -2.18 -9.21 5.90
CA VAL A 9 -2.02 -7.97 6.67
C VAL A 9 -2.43 -6.74 5.84
N LEU A 10 -1.99 -6.67 4.59
CA LEU A 10 -2.32 -5.54 3.71
C LEU A 10 -3.78 -5.54 3.27
N ALA A 11 -4.42 -6.71 3.15
CA ALA A 11 -5.86 -6.81 2.94
C ALA A 11 -6.63 -6.23 4.12
N LEU A 12 -6.27 -6.57 5.36
CA LEU A 12 -6.87 -5.98 6.56
C LEU A 12 -6.67 -4.45 6.61
N TRP A 13 -5.49 -3.98 6.21
CA TRP A 13 -5.22 -2.55 6.10
C TRP A 13 -6.09 -1.86 5.03
N LEU A 14 -6.28 -2.47 3.86
CA LEU A 14 -7.18 -1.99 2.82
C LEU A 14 -8.64 -1.94 3.30
N CYS A 15 -9.10 -2.97 4.02
CA CYS A 15 -10.42 -2.96 4.65
C CYS A 15 -10.56 -1.81 5.65
N TRP A 16 -9.52 -1.55 6.45
CA TRP A 16 -9.52 -0.41 7.38
C TRP A 16 -9.63 0.93 6.66
N LEU A 17 -8.87 1.16 5.59
CA LEU A 17 -9.00 2.38 4.76
C LEU A 17 -10.38 2.51 4.13
N SER A 18 -10.94 1.39 3.65
CA SER A 18 -12.31 1.33 3.09
C SER A 18 -13.35 1.75 4.13
N MET A 19 -13.20 1.31 5.39
CA MET A 19 -14.07 1.74 6.48
C MET A 19 -13.99 3.25 6.74
N GLN A 20 -12.81 3.88 6.58
CA GLN A 20 -12.70 5.34 6.71
C GLN A 20 -13.49 6.07 5.63
N VAL A 21 -13.44 5.59 4.38
CA VAL A 21 -14.24 6.14 3.28
C VAL A 21 -15.73 5.97 3.56
N ILE A 22 -16.18 4.78 3.99
CA ILE A 22 -17.59 4.51 4.30
C ILE A 22 -18.09 5.44 5.42
N LYS A 23 -17.30 5.62 6.49
CA LYS A 23 -17.65 6.52 7.60
C LYS A 23 -17.77 7.97 7.13
N ALA A 24 -16.82 8.46 6.33
CA ALA A 24 -16.85 9.81 5.80
C ALA A 24 -18.04 10.03 4.84
N ARG A 25 -18.35 9.07 3.96
CA ARG A 25 -19.53 9.14 3.08
C ARG A 25 -20.84 9.23 3.86
N ARG A 26 -21.00 8.42 4.91
CA ARG A 26 -22.19 8.45 5.76
C ARG A 26 -22.31 9.77 6.52
N ARG A 27 -21.20 10.33 7.00
CA ARG A 27 -21.20 11.63 7.69
C ARG A 27 -21.69 12.75 6.79
N HIS A 28 -21.23 12.79 5.54
CA HIS A 28 -21.57 13.85 4.60
C HIS A 28 -22.79 13.56 3.72
N GLN A 29 -23.40 12.38 3.85
CA GLN A 29 -24.52 11.91 3.01
C GLN A 29 -24.18 11.89 1.50
N ILE A 30 -22.94 11.50 1.16
CA ILE A 30 -22.42 11.53 -0.22
C ILE A 30 -22.34 10.11 -0.79
N GLY A 31 -23.20 9.83 -1.78
CA GLY A 31 -23.25 8.53 -2.45
C GLY A 31 -22.05 8.28 -3.37
N TYR A 32 -21.66 9.27 -4.18
CA TYR A 32 -20.62 9.14 -5.21
C TYR A 32 -19.66 10.35 -5.21
N GLY A 33 -18.47 10.17 -5.78
CA GLY A 33 -17.44 11.21 -5.78
C GLY A 33 -16.78 11.38 -4.41
N ASP A 34 -16.12 12.52 -4.21
CA ASP A 34 -15.34 12.84 -3.01
C ASP A 34 -15.94 13.98 -2.18
N GLY A 35 -17.06 14.54 -2.63
CA GLY A 35 -17.78 15.62 -1.96
C GLY A 35 -17.19 17.02 -2.08
N GLY A 36 -16.16 17.20 -2.91
CA GLY A 36 -15.54 18.50 -3.11
C GLY A 36 -14.94 19.09 -1.82
N SER A 37 -14.78 20.41 -1.81
CA SER A 37 -14.10 21.15 -0.73
C SER A 37 -14.80 21.05 0.63
N GLU A 38 -16.11 20.76 0.66
CA GLU A 38 -16.88 20.68 1.89
C GLU A 38 -16.65 19.36 2.65
N ALA A 39 -16.20 18.31 1.96
CA ALA A 39 -15.97 16.97 2.51
C ALA A 39 -14.47 16.60 2.51
N LYS A 40 -13.61 17.48 3.01
CA LYS A 40 -12.14 17.29 2.98
C LYS A 40 -11.68 15.94 3.57
N ASP A 41 -12.29 15.46 4.66
CA ASP A 41 -11.97 14.14 5.24
C ASP A 41 -12.36 12.97 4.32
N LEU A 42 -13.44 13.11 3.55
CA LEU A 42 -13.80 12.14 2.49
C LEU A 42 -12.77 12.17 1.35
N GLN A 43 -12.34 13.35 0.90
CA GLN A 43 -11.30 13.47 -0.13
C GLN A 43 -9.99 12.78 0.30
N LEU A 44 -9.55 13.03 1.54
CA LEU A 44 -8.36 12.41 2.10
C LEU A 44 -8.52 10.90 2.25
N ALA A 45 -9.67 10.41 2.73
CA ALA A 45 -9.92 8.97 2.86
C ALA A 45 -9.93 8.26 1.51
N CYS A 46 -10.61 8.83 0.51
CA CYS A 46 -10.63 8.32 -0.86
C CYS A 46 -9.22 8.29 -1.46
N SER A 47 -8.43 9.35 -1.24
CA SER A 47 -7.05 9.44 -1.71
C SER A 47 -6.14 8.38 -1.07
N ALA A 48 -6.28 8.16 0.24
CA ALA A 48 -5.53 7.13 0.96
C ALA A 48 -5.87 5.71 0.49
N GLN A 49 -7.15 5.41 0.28
CA GLN A 49 -7.61 4.12 -0.23
C GLN A 49 -7.17 3.89 -1.68
N SER A 50 -7.39 4.88 -2.56
CA SER A 50 -7.01 4.81 -3.98
C SER A 50 -5.51 4.55 -4.13
N ASN A 51 -4.67 5.27 -3.39
CA ASN A 51 -3.24 5.04 -3.38
C ASN A 51 -2.89 3.61 -2.91
N ALA A 52 -3.53 3.11 -1.85
CA ALA A 52 -3.27 1.75 -1.37
C ALA A 52 -3.65 0.69 -2.41
N VAL A 53 -4.79 0.83 -3.09
CA VAL A 53 -5.24 -0.09 -4.15
C VAL A 53 -4.32 -0.07 -5.37
N ASN A 54 -3.67 1.05 -5.68
CA ASN A 54 -2.74 1.13 -6.82
C ASN A 54 -1.39 0.46 -6.55
N TYR A 55 -0.89 0.50 -5.32
CA TYR A 55 0.46 0.01 -5.01
C TYR A 55 0.50 -1.38 -4.37
N ILE A 56 -0.49 -1.75 -3.56
CA ILE A 56 -0.48 -3.04 -2.84
C ILE A 56 -0.52 -4.24 -3.81
N PRO A 57 -1.42 -4.31 -4.81
CA PRO A 57 -1.54 -5.50 -5.65
C PRO A 57 -0.28 -5.79 -6.45
N ILE A 58 0.28 -4.77 -7.12
CA ILE A 58 1.49 -4.96 -7.93
C ILE A 58 2.68 -5.38 -7.06
N THR A 59 2.78 -4.84 -5.83
CA THR A 59 3.86 -5.23 -4.92
C THR A 59 3.72 -6.66 -4.44
N LEU A 60 2.51 -7.10 -4.09
CA LEU A 60 2.27 -8.49 -3.67
C LEU A 60 2.50 -9.48 -4.80
N ILE A 61 2.17 -9.12 -6.04
CA ILE A 61 2.49 -9.92 -7.23
C ILE A 61 4.01 -10.06 -7.36
N LEU A 62 4.76 -8.96 -7.33
CA LEU A 62 6.22 -9.00 -7.47
C LEU A 62 6.91 -9.74 -6.30
N LEU A 63 6.37 -9.61 -5.08
CA LEU A 63 6.88 -10.31 -3.90
C LEU A 63 6.64 -11.82 -4.01
N PHE A 64 5.45 -12.22 -4.47
CA PHE A 64 5.13 -13.63 -4.74
C PHE A 64 6.03 -14.20 -5.82
N LEU A 65 6.19 -13.51 -6.94
CA LEU A 65 7.04 -13.97 -8.05
C LEU A 65 8.50 -14.15 -7.60
N LEU A 66 9.03 -13.23 -6.78
CA LEU A 66 10.38 -13.38 -6.24
C LEU A 66 10.50 -14.58 -5.30
N GLU A 67 9.48 -14.83 -4.47
CA GLU A 67 9.44 -16.01 -3.58
C GLU A 67 9.34 -17.32 -4.39
N ASP A 68 8.53 -17.34 -5.45
CA ASP A 68 8.33 -18.49 -6.33
C ASP A 68 9.58 -18.81 -7.17
N ASN A 69 10.30 -17.79 -7.63
CA ASN A 69 11.59 -17.92 -8.30
C ASN A 69 12.74 -18.35 -7.37
N GLY A 70 12.46 -18.73 -6.11
CA GLY A 70 13.50 -19.20 -5.17
C GLY A 70 14.27 -18.08 -4.47
N GLY A 71 13.77 -16.85 -4.50
CA GLY A 71 14.36 -15.72 -3.81
C GLY A 71 14.58 -15.96 -2.32
N ALA A 72 15.70 -15.48 -1.79
CA ALA A 72 16.08 -15.72 -0.40
C ALA A 72 14.98 -15.26 0.59
N GLY A 73 14.50 -16.15 1.45
CA GLY A 73 13.34 -15.88 2.31
C GLY A 73 13.49 -14.65 3.23
N TRP A 74 14.70 -14.35 3.70
CA TRP A 74 14.96 -13.15 4.50
C TRP A 74 14.74 -11.84 3.72
N LEU A 75 15.01 -11.85 2.41
CA LEU A 75 14.81 -10.71 1.51
C LEU A 75 13.31 -10.41 1.36
N ILE A 76 12.50 -11.46 1.19
CA ILE A 76 11.03 -11.38 1.14
C ILE A 76 10.49 -10.72 2.42
N VAL A 77 10.98 -11.15 3.59
CA VAL A 77 10.56 -10.58 4.89
C VAL A 77 10.92 -9.10 5.01
N ILE A 78 12.16 -8.71 4.71
CA ILE A 78 12.61 -7.32 4.85
C ILE A 78 11.81 -6.39 3.92
N ILE A 79 11.70 -6.75 2.65
CA ILE A 79 10.98 -5.94 1.66
C ILE A 79 9.48 -5.86 2.03
N GLY A 80 8.86 -6.98 2.40
CA GLY A 80 7.47 -7.02 2.82
C GLY A 80 7.19 -6.14 4.05
N LEU A 81 8.10 -6.13 5.03
CA LEU A 81 8.00 -5.27 6.22
C LEU A 81 8.14 -3.79 5.87
N LEU A 82 9.17 -3.42 5.10
CA LEU A 82 9.39 -2.04 4.68
C LEU A 82 8.19 -1.49 3.90
N PHE A 83 7.69 -2.26 2.95
CA PHE A 83 6.52 -1.88 2.16
C PHE A 83 5.28 -1.72 3.05
N SER A 84 5.01 -2.70 3.92
CA SER A 84 3.84 -2.67 4.81
C SER A 84 3.88 -1.47 5.77
N ALA A 85 5.05 -1.18 6.34
CA ALA A 85 5.26 0.01 7.16
C ALA A 85 5.02 1.30 6.36
N GLY A 86 5.55 1.36 5.12
CA GLY A 86 5.29 2.46 4.20
C GLY A 86 3.81 2.69 3.94
N ARG A 87 3.02 1.62 3.74
CA ARG A 87 1.56 1.72 3.54
C ARG A 87 0.82 2.29 4.74
N VAL A 88 1.21 1.86 5.95
CA VAL A 88 0.60 2.36 7.18
C VAL A 88 0.97 3.84 7.41
N ILE A 89 2.26 4.19 7.28
CA ILE A 89 2.75 5.56 7.46
C ILE A 89 2.11 6.50 6.42
N HIS A 90 2.06 6.10 5.15
CA HIS A 90 1.49 6.92 4.08
C HIS A 90 -0.01 7.11 4.25
N GLY A 91 -0.77 6.03 4.49
CA GLY A 91 -2.22 6.10 4.64
C GLY A 91 -2.62 6.93 5.85
N ARG A 92 -1.96 6.76 7.01
CA ARG A 92 -2.17 7.62 8.18
C ARG A 92 -1.70 9.06 7.93
N GLY A 93 -0.62 9.24 7.19
CA GLY A 93 -0.12 10.55 6.78
C GLY A 93 -1.12 11.34 5.94
N ILE A 94 -1.78 10.69 4.97
CA ILE A 94 -2.87 11.32 4.20
C ILE A 94 -4.05 11.67 5.11
N LEU A 95 -4.52 10.73 5.93
CA LEU A 95 -5.67 10.96 6.80
C LEU A 95 -5.44 12.07 7.84
N ALA A 96 -4.19 12.26 8.28
CA ALA A 96 -3.79 13.32 9.19
C ALA A 96 -3.36 14.62 8.46
N ASP A 97 -3.51 14.70 7.13
CA ASP A 97 -3.04 15.80 6.28
C ASP A 97 -1.55 16.16 6.51
N SER A 98 -0.73 15.16 6.84
CA SER A 98 0.67 15.29 7.19
C SER A 98 1.58 15.07 5.98
N LEU A 99 2.20 16.16 5.50
CA LEU A 99 3.14 16.09 4.38
C LEU A 99 4.34 15.17 4.66
N LYS A 100 4.91 15.22 5.87
CA LYS A 100 6.05 14.37 6.26
C LYS A 100 5.69 12.90 6.20
N GLY A 101 4.52 12.52 6.75
CA GLY A 101 4.04 11.13 6.70
C GLY A 101 3.77 10.66 5.27
N ARG A 102 3.23 11.54 4.41
CA ARG A 102 3.02 11.26 2.99
C ARG A 102 4.33 10.97 2.27
N ILE A 103 5.34 11.83 2.41
CA ILE A 103 6.63 11.69 1.73
C ILE A 103 7.36 10.42 2.18
N LEU A 104 7.54 10.26 3.50
CA LEU A 104 8.25 9.11 4.06
C LEU A 104 7.56 7.78 3.69
N GLY A 105 6.24 7.72 3.83
CA GLY A 105 5.48 6.53 3.48
C GLY A 105 5.54 6.20 1.98
N MET A 106 5.62 7.22 1.12
CA MET A 106 5.75 7.02 -0.33
C MET A 106 7.13 6.49 -0.70
N GLN A 107 8.21 7.00 -0.08
CA GLN A 107 9.57 6.48 -0.27
C GLN A 107 9.64 4.99 0.13
N LEU A 108 9.08 4.65 1.29
CA LEU A 108 8.95 3.26 1.76
C LEU A 108 7.99 2.40 0.93
N THR A 109 7.27 2.99 -0.02
CA THR A 109 6.41 2.25 -0.97
C THR A 109 7.16 2.03 -2.30
N LEU A 110 7.74 3.09 -2.87
CA LEU A 110 8.38 3.04 -4.18
C LEU A 110 9.69 2.26 -4.19
N TRP A 111 10.55 2.44 -3.17
CA TRP A 111 11.83 1.74 -3.14
C TRP A 111 11.69 0.22 -3.08
N PRO A 112 10.81 -0.35 -2.23
CA PRO A 112 10.50 -1.78 -2.30
C PRO A 112 9.99 -2.26 -3.65
N ILE A 113 9.11 -1.50 -4.31
CA ILE A 113 8.58 -1.86 -5.64
C ILE A 113 9.71 -1.90 -6.68
N ILE A 114 10.55 -0.87 -6.72
CA ILE A 114 11.69 -0.80 -7.63
C ILE A 114 12.66 -1.95 -7.35
N ALA A 115 12.98 -2.20 -6.09
CA ALA A 115 13.86 -3.30 -5.69
C ALA A 115 13.29 -4.65 -6.14
N LEU A 116 12.00 -4.92 -5.90
CA LEU A 116 11.36 -6.15 -6.33
C LEU A 116 11.34 -6.30 -7.86
N ALA A 117 11.06 -5.24 -8.60
CA ALA A 117 11.08 -5.26 -10.06
C ALA A 117 12.48 -5.61 -10.59
N VAL A 118 13.51 -4.94 -10.06
CA VAL A 118 14.91 -5.22 -10.42
C VAL A 118 15.31 -6.64 -10.05
N LEU A 119 14.99 -7.10 -8.83
CA LEU A 119 15.33 -8.44 -8.37
C LEU A 119 14.66 -9.52 -9.22
N ASN A 120 13.38 -9.38 -9.56
CA ASN A 120 12.70 -10.32 -10.44
C ASN A 120 13.34 -10.37 -11.84
N LEU A 121 13.76 -9.22 -12.39
CA LEU A 121 14.48 -9.18 -13.66
C LEU A 121 15.85 -9.85 -13.57
N LEU A 122 16.58 -9.65 -12.48
CA LEU A 122 17.89 -10.29 -12.27
C LEU A 122 17.75 -11.80 -12.13
N TYR A 123 16.80 -12.29 -11.31
CA TYR A 123 16.53 -13.72 -11.18
C TYR A 123 16.19 -14.33 -12.54
N PHE A 124 15.32 -13.69 -13.33
CA PHE A 124 14.98 -14.18 -14.68
C PHE A 124 16.19 -14.25 -15.64
N LEU A 125 17.20 -13.40 -15.48
CA LEU A 125 18.37 -13.35 -16.37
C LEU A 125 19.51 -14.28 -15.95
N PHE A 126 19.59 -14.64 -14.67
CA PHE A 126 20.74 -15.31 -14.09
C PHE A 126 20.44 -16.67 -13.42
N ASP A 127 19.17 -17.05 -13.27
CA ASP A 127 18.72 -18.40 -12.88
C ASP A 127 18.22 -19.21 -14.09
#